data_AF-A0A3M7CUE3-F1
#
_entry.id   AF-A0A3M7CUE3-F1
#
_cell.length_a   1.000
_cell.length_b   1.000
_cell.length_c   1.000
_cell.angle_alpha   90.00
_cell.angle_beta   90.00
_cell.angle_gamma   90.00
#
_symmetry.space_group_name_H-M   'P 1'
#
loop_
_entity.id
_entity.type
_entity.pdbx_description
1 polymer ?
#
loop_
_entity_poly.entity_id
_entity_poly.type
_entity_poly.pdbx_seq_one_letter_code
_entity_poly.pdbx_strand_id
1 'polypeptide(L)'
;MGLESLYNSGNNVDVIGRQTDLKVLSLVDRRWHRIAREHLYRDIWVPSDEDFWRRYSLLSRKRSRLDLLRRTLKASQALAYMVRRLHITTGLAIDLKTETSHAARRHAASVSLASIVELCPNLEQLSGYHWLDQCASSAGLLEALARCSGLKQHIWVFGNDDVPDPGPGVMLDCHDGWSQLETLVLCSNGESRLGAGSVSALVQRLPRLQHLMLSGLDRHDFHNGTLLSLPPVKSLRLDHLEGISNQGIEQLSVSRLSISLETLSLVGLELTSLRTLQSLVANAVRLRHFTFVQNTSPEFQPGMESTSSLKGLESQTLEYLHWDASIPGSSTTLVANSIASGRLPALRKVKVPCDYEGAIQSLCRPIARERLTSGDMGLLARFSGSERYERNLRLAQIQAQRRIRECRRQPSFNVVVQDEDQTVSAQYMIGSFIGNVDSKIEYSLEPGVEGSYSALVELQDVLAPKKSYDSIGRKAETEKSVKKERLLDLKMMF
;
A
#
# COMPACT_ATOMS: atom_id res chain seq x y z
N MET A 1 -21.67 10.27 10.87
CA MET A 1 -20.55 9.44 11.34
C MET A 1 -21.10 8.05 11.64
N GLY A 2 -20.67 7.02 10.91
CA GLY A 2 -21.20 5.65 11.04
C GLY A 2 -20.52 4.88 12.17
N LEU A 3 -21.15 3.82 12.69
CA LEU A 3 -20.63 2.96 13.76
C LEU A 3 -19.21 2.43 13.46
N GLU A 4 -18.87 2.25 12.19
CA GLU A 4 -17.59 1.74 11.71
C GLU A 4 -16.40 2.65 12.06
N SER A 5 -16.59 3.98 12.12
CA SER A 5 -15.51 4.91 12.45
C SER A 5 -15.08 4.86 13.92
N LEU A 6 -15.89 4.27 14.80
CA LEU A 6 -15.58 4.16 16.23
C LEU A 6 -14.53 3.09 16.53
N TYR A 7 -14.46 2.04 15.69
CA TYR A 7 -13.56 0.90 15.89
C TYR A 7 -12.34 0.92 14.96
N ASN A 8 -12.28 1.89 14.04
CA ASN A 8 -11.21 2.05 13.08
C ASN A 8 -10.27 3.17 13.55
N SER A 9 -9.00 2.85 13.76
CA SER A 9 -7.91 3.78 14.06
C SER A 9 -6.87 3.68 12.95
N GLY A 10 -7.03 4.50 11.90
CA GLY A 10 -6.27 4.32 10.66
C GLY A 10 -6.59 2.95 10.03
N ASN A 11 -5.56 2.13 9.83
CA ASN A 11 -5.69 0.77 9.30
C ASN A 11 -5.92 -0.31 10.37
N ASN A 12 -6.00 0.08 11.65
CA ASN A 12 -6.19 -0.84 12.76
C ASN A 12 -7.67 -0.91 13.15
N VAL A 13 -8.19 -2.12 13.32
CA VAL A 13 -9.60 -2.38 13.68
C VAL A 13 -9.70 -3.11 15.01
N ASP A 14 -10.47 -2.57 15.95
CA ASP A 14 -10.90 -3.30 17.14
C ASP A 14 -12.07 -4.23 16.82
N VAL A 15 -11.73 -5.44 16.38
CA VAL A 15 -12.69 -6.48 15.99
C VAL A 15 -13.53 -6.94 17.18
N ILE A 16 -12.94 -7.05 18.37
CA ILE A 16 -13.60 -7.60 19.56
C ILE A 16 -14.61 -6.58 20.11
N GLY A 17 -14.21 -5.31 20.22
CA GLY A 17 -15.11 -4.22 20.60
C GLY A 17 -16.30 -4.14 19.66
N ARG A 18 -16.06 -4.07 18.34
CA ARG A 18 -17.11 -4.04 17.31
C ARG A 18 -18.09 -5.21 17.44
N GLN A 19 -17.59 -6.44 17.58
CA GLN A 19 -18.45 -7.62 17.70
C GLN A 19 -19.27 -7.63 18.99
N THR A 20 -18.70 -7.13 20.10
CA THR A 20 -19.38 -7.08 21.39
C THR A 20 -20.52 -6.09 21.35
N ASP A 21 -20.28 -4.88 20.85
CA ASP A 21 -21.28 -3.82 20.80
C ASP A 21 -22.40 -4.14 19.82
N LEU A 22 -22.08 -4.72 18.65
CA LEU A 22 -23.11 -5.20 17.73
C LEU A 22 -23.98 -6.33 18.32
N LYS A 23 -23.39 -7.23 19.13
CA LYS A 23 -24.17 -8.26 19.84
C LYS A 23 -25.10 -7.64 20.87
N VAL A 24 -24.61 -6.68 21.67
CA VAL A 24 -25.45 -5.97 22.65
C VAL A 24 -26.58 -5.23 21.95
N LEU A 25 -26.29 -4.50 20.87
CA LEU A 25 -27.30 -3.83 20.05
C LEU A 25 -28.35 -4.79 19.50
N SER A 26 -27.95 -6.01 19.14
CA SER A 26 -28.88 -7.02 18.62
C SER A 26 -29.93 -7.50 19.62
N LEU A 27 -29.73 -7.24 20.91
CA LEU A 27 -30.61 -7.61 22.02
C LEU A 27 -31.55 -6.48 22.46
N VAL A 28 -31.38 -5.25 21.94
CA VAL A 28 -32.15 -4.06 22.37
C VAL A 28 -33.60 -4.13 21.90
N ASP A 29 -33.83 -4.22 20.58
CA ASP A 29 -35.16 -4.37 20.00
C ASP A 29 -35.08 -5.04 18.60
N ARG A 30 -36.24 -5.26 17.96
CA ARG A 30 -36.32 -5.89 16.62
C ARG A 30 -35.67 -5.06 15.51
N ARG A 31 -35.70 -3.73 15.59
CA ARG A 31 -35.13 -2.83 14.59
C ARG A 31 -33.60 -2.85 14.68
N TRP A 32 -33.05 -2.69 15.88
CA TRP A 32 -31.64 -2.79 16.18
C TRP A 32 -31.11 -4.19 15.92
N HIS A 33 -31.88 -5.23 16.21
CA HIS A 33 -31.56 -6.60 15.80
C HIS A 33 -31.31 -6.71 14.30
N ARG A 34 -32.21 -6.16 13.46
CA ARG A 34 -32.06 -6.20 12.00
C ARG A 34 -30.79 -5.49 11.53
N ILE A 35 -30.54 -4.28 12.05
CA ILE A 35 -29.38 -3.46 11.67
C ILE A 35 -28.07 -4.12 12.14
N ALA A 36 -28.00 -4.51 13.41
CA ALA A 36 -26.82 -5.15 13.97
C ALA A 36 -26.50 -6.46 13.26
N ARG A 37 -27.52 -7.27 12.93
CA ARG A 37 -27.36 -8.50 12.17
C ARG A 37 -26.77 -8.24 10.78
N GLU A 38 -27.25 -7.23 10.06
CA GLU A 38 -26.67 -6.87 8.77
C GLU A 38 -25.18 -6.54 8.90
N HIS A 39 -24.79 -5.68 9.86
CA HIS A 39 -23.39 -5.31 10.07
C HIS A 39 -22.50 -6.43 10.61
N LEU A 40 -23.06 -7.40 11.33
CA LEU A 40 -22.33 -8.58 11.84
C LEU A 40 -21.97 -9.57 10.73
N TYR A 41 -22.86 -9.75 9.75
CA TYR A 41 -22.69 -10.75 8.69
C TYR A 41 -22.23 -10.18 7.35
N ARG A 42 -22.40 -8.87 7.11
CA ARG A 42 -21.88 -8.22 5.91
C ARG A 42 -20.36 -8.25 5.84
N ASP A 43 -19.71 -8.01 6.97
CA ASP A 43 -18.25 -7.96 7.13
C ASP A 43 -17.80 -8.92 8.22
N ILE A 44 -17.36 -10.12 7.82
CA ILE A 44 -16.99 -11.15 8.77
C ILE A 44 -15.48 -11.20 8.91
N TRP A 45 -15.02 -10.96 10.13
CA TRP A 45 -13.67 -11.29 10.57
C TRP A 45 -13.62 -12.78 10.92
N VAL A 46 -12.98 -13.57 10.06
CA VAL A 46 -13.03 -15.02 10.11
C VAL A 46 -12.29 -15.50 11.37
N PRO A 47 -12.97 -16.25 12.26
CA PRO A 47 -12.41 -16.60 13.56
C PRO A 47 -11.32 -17.68 13.45
N SER A 48 -10.34 -17.59 14.34
CA SER A 48 -9.38 -18.65 14.65
C SER A 48 -9.62 -19.20 16.07
N ASP A 49 -9.10 -20.39 16.33
CA ASP A 49 -9.21 -21.06 17.62
C ASP A 49 -8.16 -20.56 18.66
N GLU A 50 -7.25 -19.65 18.30
CA GLU A 50 -6.17 -19.10 19.16
C GLU A 50 -6.62 -18.57 20.54
N ASP A 51 -7.81 -17.95 20.63
CA ASP A 51 -8.33 -17.39 21.89
C ASP A 51 -9.03 -18.43 22.78
N PHE A 52 -9.37 -19.59 22.22
CA PHE A 52 -10.09 -20.65 22.91
C PHE A 52 -9.17 -21.42 23.88
N TRP A 53 -7.90 -21.61 23.48
CA TRP A 53 -6.90 -22.32 24.27
C TRP A 53 -6.46 -21.58 25.54
N ARG A 54 -6.63 -20.25 25.61
CA ARG A 54 -6.20 -19.44 26.76
C ARG A 54 -7.20 -19.38 27.92
N ARG A 55 -8.50 -19.59 27.66
CA ARG A 55 -9.55 -19.39 28.68
C ARG A 55 -10.23 -20.66 29.18
N TYR A 56 -10.16 -21.77 28.43
CA TYR A 56 -10.86 -22.99 28.81
C TYR A 56 -10.00 -24.20 28.48
N SER A 57 -9.14 -24.57 29.42
CA SER A 57 -8.53 -25.90 29.43
C SER A 57 -9.43 -26.85 30.19
N LEU A 58 -9.53 -28.07 29.65
CA LEU A 58 -10.05 -29.31 30.25
C LEU A 58 -11.55 -29.62 30.04
N LEU A 59 -11.78 -30.74 29.32
CA LEU A 59 -12.93 -31.67 29.38
C LEU A 59 -14.04 -31.66 28.32
N SER A 60 -13.94 -30.94 27.20
CA SER A 60 -14.87 -31.18 26.09
C SER A 60 -14.24 -30.88 24.73
N ARG A 61 -14.25 -31.86 23.82
CA ARG A 61 -13.99 -31.67 22.37
C ARG A 61 -15.11 -30.78 21.80
N LYS A 62 -15.04 -29.48 22.07
CA LYS A 62 -15.90 -28.48 21.42
C LYS A 62 -15.31 -28.14 20.06
N ARG A 63 -16.20 -28.00 19.08
CA ARG A 63 -15.92 -27.81 17.65
C ARG A 63 -15.23 -26.46 17.40
N SER A 64 -14.46 -26.34 16.32
CA SER A 64 -13.75 -25.08 15.98
C SER A 64 -14.73 -23.93 15.74
N ARG A 65 -14.28 -22.69 15.98
CA ARG A 65 -15.09 -21.49 15.70
C ARG A 65 -15.38 -21.33 14.22
N LEU A 66 -14.44 -21.76 13.37
CA LEU A 66 -14.58 -21.77 11.92
C LEU A 66 -15.71 -22.73 11.49
N ASP A 67 -15.80 -23.91 12.08
CA ASP A 67 -16.91 -24.85 11.84
C ASP A 67 -18.26 -24.30 12.31
N LEU A 68 -18.28 -23.57 13.43
CA LEU A 68 -19.50 -22.93 13.91
C LEU A 68 -19.99 -21.89 12.91
N LEU A 69 -19.11 -21.03 12.40
CA LEU A 69 -19.45 -20.06 11.36
C LEU A 69 -20.01 -20.75 10.11
N ARG A 70 -19.30 -21.77 9.60
CA ARG A 70 -19.73 -22.56 8.44
C ARG A 70 -21.13 -23.14 8.63
N ARG A 71 -21.43 -23.72 9.80
CA ARG A 71 -22.78 -24.25 10.08
C ARG A 71 -23.84 -23.17 10.16
N THR A 72 -23.53 -22.02 10.77
CA THR A 72 -24.47 -20.90 10.87
C THR A 72 -24.87 -20.40 9.48
N LEU A 73 -23.89 -20.22 8.58
CA LEU A 73 -24.16 -19.79 7.21
C LEU A 73 -24.93 -20.87 6.43
N LYS A 74 -24.55 -22.14 6.58
CA LYS A 74 -25.26 -23.26 5.95
C LYS A 74 -26.71 -23.40 6.44
N ALA A 75 -26.97 -23.15 7.72
CA ALA A 75 -28.31 -23.24 8.31
C ALA A 75 -29.19 -22.04 7.93
N SER A 76 -28.61 -20.90 7.57
CA SER A 76 -29.36 -19.70 7.21
C SER A 76 -28.81 -19.05 5.95
N GLN A 77 -29.44 -19.39 4.83
CA GLN A 77 -29.12 -18.82 3.53
C GLN A 77 -29.25 -17.28 3.53
N ALA A 78 -30.20 -16.72 4.29
CA ALA A 78 -30.37 -15.28 4.43
C ALA A 78 -29.13 -14.59 5.02
N LEU A 79 -28.42 -15.23 5.96
CA LEU A 79 -27.16 -14.71 6.50
C LEU A 79 -26.05 -14.83 5.46
N ALA A 80 -25.99 -15.96 4.75
CA ALA A 80 -24.99 -16.20 3.72
C ALA A 80 -25.09 -15.20 2.56
N TYR A 81 -26.30 -14.80 2.16
CA TYR A 81 -26.53 -13.73 1.18
C TYR A 81 -26.11 -12.32 1.64
N MET A 82 -26.02 -12.08 2.96
CA MET A 82 -25.57 -10.78 3.48
C MET A 82 -24.05 -10.62 3.38
N VAL A 83 -23.29 -11.73 3.37
CA VAL A 83 -21.82 -11.69 3.38
C VAL A 83 -21.30 -11.02 2.12
N ARG A 84 -20.57 -9.92 2.30
CA ARG A 84 -19.88 -9.18 1.22
C ARG A 84 -18.37 -9.24 1.38
N ARG A 85 -17.86 -9.21 2.61
CA ARG A 85 -16.42 -9.17 2.88
C ARG A 85 -16.03 -10.22 3.91
N LEU A 86 -15.02 -11.00 3.57
CA LEU A 86 -14.35 -11.94 4.48
C LEU A 86 -12.93 -11.42 4.76
N HIS A 87 -12.66 -11.19 6.04
CA HIS A 87 -11.37 -10.71 6.55
C HIS A 87 -10.70 -11.84 7.31
N ILE A 88 -9.64 -12.41 6.76
CA ILE A 88 -8.84 -13.42 7.43
C ILE A 88 -8.07 -12.73 8.56
N THR A 89 -8.31 -13.19 9.79
CA THR A 89 -7.66 -12.65 11.00
C THR A 89 -6.23 -13.15 11.11
N THR A 90 -5.41 -12.45 11.90
CA THR A 90 -4.02 -12.88 12.12
C THR A 90 -3.93 -14.29 12.70
N GLY A 91 -4.86 -14.69 13.57
CA GLY A 91 -4.91 -16.05 14.10
C GLY A 91 -5.13 -17.10 13.00
N LEU A 92 -6.09 -16.86 12.10
CA LEU A 92 -6.40 -17.82 11.03
C LEU A 92 -5.30 -17.84 9.96
N ALA A 93 -4.69 -16.70 9.66
CA ALA A 93 -3.53 -16.65 8.77
C ALA A 93 -2.37 -17.50 9.30
N ILE A 94 -2.13 -17.53 10.62
CA ILE A 94 -1.15 -18.43 11.23
C ILE A 94 -1.56 -19.88 11.04
N ASP A 95 -2.81 -20.24 11.34
CA ASP A 95 -3.34 -21.61 11.17
C ASP A 95 -3.25 -22.10 9.71
N LEU A 96 -3.34 -21.20 8.73
CA LEU A 96 -3.20 -21.50 7.29
C LEU A 96 -1.74 -21.57 6.81
N LYS A 97 -0.81 -20.90 7.50
CA LYS A 97 0.64 -20.92 7.22
C LYS A 97 1.40 -22.06 7.88
N THR A 98 0.86 -22.70 8.92
CA THR A 98 1.64 -23.64 9.75
C THR A 98 2.31 -24.74 8.91
N GLU A 99 3.62 -24.90 9.10
CA GLU A 99 4.46 -25.91 8.45
C GLU A 99 4.04 -27.36 8.77
N THR A 100 4.68 -28.31 8.09
CA THR A 100 4.42 -29.77 7.98
C THR A 100 4.01 -30.49 9.27
N SER A 101 4.42 -30.04 10.46
CA SER A 101 4.02 -30.65 11.75
C SER A 101 2.51 -30.51 12.08
N HIS A 102 1.81 -29.55 11.46
CA HIS A 102 0.38 -29.31 11.65
C HIS A 102 -0.43 -29.36 10.34
N ALA A 103 0.03 -30.14 9.36
CA ALA A 103 -0.61 -30.27 8.04
C ALA A 103 -2.13 -30.60 8.10
N ALA A 104 -2.55 -31.44 9.05
CA ALA A 104 -3.96 -31.78 9.23
C ALA A 104 -4.82 -30.58 9.69
N ARG A 105 -4.29 -29.72 10.56
CA ARG A 105 -4.97 -28.49 11.00
C ARG A 105 -5.07 -27.50 9.84
N ARG A 106 -3.97 -27.32 9.11
CA ARG A 106 -3.91 -26.48 7.91
C ARG A 106 -4.96 -26.91 6.89
N HIS A 107 -4.98 -28.19 6.55
CA HIS A 107 -5.95 -28.77 5.61
C HIS A 107 -7.40 -28.57 6.07
N ALA A 108 -7.71 -28.85 7.34
CA ALA A 108 -9.06 -28.66 7.89
C ALA A 108 -9.51 -27.19 7.86
N ALA A 109 -8.60 -26.26 8.15
CA ALA A 109 -8.86 -24.82 8.06
C ALA A 109 -9.12 -24.39 6.61
N SER A 110 -8.30 -24.84 5.66
CA SER A 110 -8.46 -24.54 4.23
C SER A 110 -9.78 -25.07 3.66
N VAL A 111 -10.14 -26.33 3.96
CA VAL A 111 -11.41 -26.93 3.52
C VAL A 111 -12.61 -26.18 4.12
N SER A 112 -12.52 -25.83 5.41
CA SER A 112 -13.60 -25.09 6.08
C SER A 112 -13.76 -23.68 5.49
N LEU A 113 -12.65 -23.01 5.15
CA LEU A 113 -12.65 -21.70 4.53
C LEU A 113 -13.24 -21.76 3.11
N ALA A 114 -12.83 -22.72 2.29
CA ALA A 114 -13.40 -22.94 0.96
C ALA A 114 -14.92 -23.15 1.02
N SER A 115 -15.38 -23.99 1.96
CA SER A 115 -16.81 -24.22 2.17
C SER A 115 -17.56 -22.97 2.64
N ILE A 116 -16.94 -22.09 3.44
CA ILE A 116 -17.54 -20.81 3.82
C ILE A 116 -17.68 -19.90 2.61
N VAL A 117 -16.64 -19.78 1.77
CA VAL A 117 -16.68 -18.96 0.54
C VAL A 117 -17.78 -19.44 -0.39
N GLU A 118 -17.88 -20.77 -0.59
CA GLU A 118 -18.90 -21.39 -1.42
C GLU A 118 -20.34 -21.11 -0.95
N LEU A 119 -20.55 -20.94 0.35
CA LEU A 119 -21.86 -20.57 0.91
C LEU A 119 -22.21 -19.09 0.67
N CYS A 120 -21.25 -18.23 0.30
CA CYS A 120 -21.41 -16.78 0.22
C CYS A 120 -21.53 -16.30 -1.25
N PRO A 121 -22.73 -16.32 -1.88
CA PRO A 121 -22.88 -15.99 -3.30
C PRO A 121 -22.63 -14.52 -3.65
N ASN A 122 -22.79 -13.61 -2.68
CA ASN A 122 -22.60 -12.17 -2.87
C ASN A 122 -21.22 -11.69 -2.40
N LEU A 123 -20.26 -12.61 -2.25
CA LEU A 123 -18.92 -12.26 -1.80
C LEU A 123 -18.25 -11.30 -2.79
N GLU A 124 -17.85 -10.14 -2.29
CA GLU A 124 -17.16 -9.09 -3.07
C GLU A 124 -15.65 -9.09 -2.83
N GLN A 125 -15.22 -9.55 -1.65
CA GLN A 125 -13.81 -9.44 -1.24
C GLN A 125 -13.43 -10.51 -0.21
N LEU A 126 -12.31 -11.18 -0.48
CA LEU A 126 -11.53 -11.97 0.47
C LEU A 126 -10.21 -11.23 0.72
N SER A 127 -9.86 -10.99 1.98
CA SER A 127 -8.70 -10.16 2.36
C SER A 127 -7.98 -10.71 3.58
N GLY A 128 -6.76 -10.23 3.82
CA GLY A 128 -6.01 -10.56 5.04
C GLY A 128 -5.32 -11.92 5.01
N TYR A 129 -5.16 -12.55 3.85
CA TYR A 129 -4.29 -13.71 3.69
C TYR A 129 -4.05 -14.01 2.21
N HIS A 130 -2.79 -14.16 1.82
CA HIS A 130 -2.41 -14.76 0.55
C HIS A 130 -2.47 -16.29 0.66
N TRP A 131 -3.37 -16.90 -0.10
CA TRP A 131 -3.68 -18.32 -0.02
C TRP A 131 -3.16 -19.15 -1.20
N LEU A 132 -2.51 -18.54 -2.21
CA LEU A 132 -1.87 -19.27 -3.32
C LEU A 132 -0.52 -19.87 -2.89
N ASP A 133 -0.52 -20.57 -1.75
CA ASP A 133 0.47 -21.56 -1.38
C ASP A 133 -0.13 -22.92 -1.78
N GLN A 134 -0.09 -23.25 -3.07
CA GLN A 134 -0.90 -24.32 -3.66
C GLN A 134 -0.35 -25.72 -3.38
N CYS A 135 -0.46 -26.16 -2.13
CA CYS A 135 -0.77 -27.57 -1.90
C CYS A 135 -2.20 -27.88 -2.39
N ALA A 136 -2.49 -29.17 -2.58
CA ALA A 136 -3.81 -29.72 -2.96
C ALA A 136 -5.02 -29.18 -2.14
N SER A 137 -4.78 -28.58 -0.96
CA SER A 137 -5.80 -27.94 -0.12
C SER A 137 -6.29 -26.56 -0.57
N SER A 138 -5.61 -25.89 -1.51
CA SER A 138 -5.95 -24.53 -1.99
C SER A 138 -6.85 -24.52 -3.23
N ALA A 139 -6.86 -25.60 -4.02
CA ALA A 139 -7.66 -25.74 -5.25
C ALA A 139 -9.16 -25.53 -4.98
N GLY A 140 -9.69 -26.12 -3.89
CA GLY A 140 -11.09 -25.96 -3.52
C GLY A 140 -11.47 -24.51 -3.15
N LEU A 141 -10.53 -23.71 -2.64
CA LEU A 141 -10.77 -22.29 -2.37
C LEU A 141 -10.81 -21.49 -3.68
N LEU A 142 -9.92 -21.79 -4.63
CA LEU A 142 -9.93 -21.18 -5.95
C LEU A 142 -11.24 -21.49 -6.69
N GLU A 143 -11.68 -22.75 -6.70
CA GLU A 143 -12.96 -23.16 -7.28
C GLU A 143 -14.17 -22.48 -6.61
N ALA A 144 -14.12 -22.25 -5.30
CA ALA A 144 -15.15 -21.51 -4.59
C ALA A 144 -15.17 -20.03 -5.03
N LEU A 145 -14.00 -19.40 -5.17
CA LEU A 145 -13.88 -18.00 -5.62
C LEU A 145 -14.24 -17.82 -7.10
N ALA A 146 -13.91 -18.78 -7.97
CA ALA A 146 -14.27 -18.77 -9.37
C ALA A 146 -15.80 -18.67 -9.57
N ARG A 147 -16.58 -19.22 -8.64
CA ARG A 147 -18.05 -19.14 -8.64
C ARG A 147 -18.62 -17.84 -8.06
N CYS A 148 -17.79 -16.99 -7.45
CA CYS A 148 -18.21 -15.70 -6.92
C CYS A 148 -18.21 -14.64 -8.04
N SER A 149 -19.33 -14.49 -8.75
CA SER A 149 -19.47 -13.51 -9.84
C SER A 149 -19.45 -12.04 -9.38
N GLY A 150 -19.69 -11.80 -8.09
CA GLY A 150 -19.64 -10.48 -7.46
C GLY A 150 -18.27 -10.02 -6.98
N LEU A 151 -17.21 -10.80 -7.23
CA LEU A 151 -15.86 -10.50 -6.75
C LEU A 151 -15.35 -9.18 -7.34
N LYS A 152 -14.91 -8.26 -6.47
CA LYS A 152 -14.42 -6.92 -6.84
C LYS A 152 -12.91 -6.80 -6.81
N GLN A 153 -12.24 -7.66 -6.06
CA GLN A 153 -10.78 -7.61 -5.98
C GLN A 153 -10.17 -9.01 -5.90
N HIS A 154 -9.02 -9.17 -6.54
CA HIS A 154 -8.29 -10.42 -6.54
C HIS A 154 -6.79 -10.21 -6.75
N ILE A 155 -6.01 -11.18 -6.28
CA ILE A 155 -4.57 -11.24 -6.48
C ILE A 155 -4.15 -12.63 -6.95
N TRP A 156 -3.27 -12.65 -7.94
CA TRP A 156 -2.52 -13.82 -8.36
C TRP A 156 -1.03 -13.63 -8.05
N VAL A 157 -0.41 -14.64 -7.42
CA VAL A 157 1.04 -14.69 -7.18
C VAL A 157 1.57 -16.00 -7.78
N PHE A 158 2.64 -15.91 -8.57
CA PHE A 158 3.23 -17.00 -9.35
C PHE A 158 4.67 -17.31 -8.90
N GLY A 159 5.10 -18.55 -9.12
CA GLY A 159 6.50 -18.95 -9.04
C GLY A 159 7.02 -19.32 -7.65
N ASN A 160 6.21 -19.88 -6.76
CA ASN A 160 6.79 -20.56 -5.59
C ASN A 160 7.29 -21.95 -6.01
N ASP A 161 8.59 -22.21 -5.84
CA ASP A 161 9.25 -23.51 -6.11
C ASP A 161 8.51 -24.73 -5.53
N ASP A 162 7.83 -24.55 -4.40
CA ASP A 162 7.10 -25.60 -3.69
C ASP A 162 5.70 -25.91 -4.28
N VAL A 163 5.27 -25.17 -5.31
CA VAL A 163 3.86 -25.08 -5.71
C VAL A 163 3.67 -25.07 -7.23
N PRO A 164 2.92 -26.03 -7.82
CA PRO A 164 2.54 -25.93 -9.22
C PRO A 164 1.57 -24.77 -9.44
N ASP A 165 1.92 -23.85 -10.34
CA ASP A 165 1.08 -22.71 -10.70
C ASP A 165 -0.24 -23.17 -11.33
N PRO A 166 -1.35 -22.43 -11.11
CA PRO A 166 -2.60 -22.73 -11.76
C PRO A 166 -2.39 -22.38 -13.23
N GLY A 167 -2.26 -23.40 -14.08
CA GLY A 167 -1.93 -23.19 -15.48
C GLY A 167 -2.82 -22.09 -16.11
N PRO A 168 -2.30 -21.31 -17.07
CA PRO A 168 -2.99 -20.13 -17.61
C PRO A 168 -4.47 -20.35 -18.01
N GLY A 169 -4.83 -21.57 -18.43
CA GLY A 169 -6.22 -21.95 -18.71
C GLY A 169 -7.17 -21.79 -17.52
N VAL A 170 -6.82 -22.30 -16.33
CA VAL A 170 -7.66 -22.19 -15.12
C VAL A 170 -7.87 -20.73 -14.73
N MET A 171 -6.83 -19.92 -14.88
CA MET A 171 -6.89 -18.48 -14.61
C MET A 171 -7.85 -17.77 -15.57
N LEU A 172 -7.79 -18.11 -16.86
CA LEU A 172 -8.71 -17.59 -17.87
C LEU A 172 -10.17 -17.98 -17.56
N ASP A 173 -10.41 -19.23 -17.18
CA ASP A 173 -11.75 -19.73 -16.82
C ASP A 173 -12.32 -18.98 -15.60
N CYS A 174 -11.47 -18.66 -14.62
CA CYS A 174 -11.88 -17.85 -13.47
C CYS A 174 -12.29 -16.43 -13.89
N HIS A 175 -11.51 -15.81 -14.79
CA HIS A 175 -11.76 -14.45 -15.26
C HIS A 175 -13.07 -14.31 -16.05
N ASP A 176 -13.56 -15.37 -16.70
CA ASP A 176 -14.85 -15.37 -17.39
C ASP A 176 -16.03 -15.11 -16.42
N GLY A 177 -15.90 -15.55 -15.16
CA GLY A 177 -16.90 -15.33 -14.11
C GLY A 177 -16.81 -13.98 -13.40
N TRP A 178 -15.66 -13.29 -13.48
CA TRP A 178 -15.34 -12.12 -12.65
C TRP A 178 -15.61 -10.77 -13.33
N SER A 179 -16.77 -10.62 -13.97
CA SER A 179 -17.17 -9.38 -14.66
C SER A 179 -17.23 -8.12 -13.78
N GLN A 180 -17.28 -8.31 -12.45
CA GLN A 180 -17.36 -7.24 -11.45
C GLN A 180 -16.01 -6.82 -10.87
N LEU A 181 -14.90 -7.41 -11.33
CA LEU A 181 -13.58 -7.14 -10.78
C LEU A 181 -13.13 -5.70 -11.08
N GLU A 182 -12.83 -4.94 -10.03
CA GLU A 182 -12.34 -3.57 -10.08
C GLU A 182 -10.83 -3.48 -9.87
N THR A 183 -10.28 -4.36 -9.02
CA THR A 183 -8.86 -4.36 -8.63
C THR A 183 -8.23 -5.71 -8.92
N LEU A 184 -7.17 -5.73 -9.73
CA LEU A 184 -6.38 -6.92 -10.03
C LEU A 184 -4.90 -6.68 -9.71
N VAL A 185 -4.29 -7.63 -9.01
CA VAL A 185 -2.84 -7.66 -8.78
C VAL A 185 -2.28 -8.95 -9.35
N LEU A 186 -1.28 -8.85 -10.23
CA LEU A 186 -0.54 -9.98 -10.78
C LEU A 186 0.93 -9.86 -10.37
N CYS A 187 1.44 -10.86 -9.66
CA CYS A 187 2.82 -10.87 -9.19
C CYS A 187 3.50 -12.18 -9.57
N SER A 188 4.68 -12.12 -10.15
CA SER A 188 5.56 -13.30 -10.34
C SER A 188 6.90 -13.02 -9.68
N ASN A 189 7.63 -14.08 -9.36
CA ASN A 189 9.04 -14.00 -8.98
C ASN A 189 9.99 -14.09 -10.20
N GLY A 190 9.44 -14.19 -11.42
CA GLY A 190 10.20 -14.26 -12.68
C GLY A 190 10.53 -15.68 -13.16
N GLU A 191 10.27 -16.71 -12.35
CA GLU A 191 10.61 -18.10 -12.69
C GLU A 191 9.50 -18.79 -13.50
N SER A 192 8.26 -18.40 -13.25
CA SER A 192 7.08 -18.93 -13.95
C SER A 192 6.64 -18.05 -15.11
N ARG A 193 6.47 -18.70 -16.27
CA ARG A 193 6.00 -18.06 -17.51
C ARG A 193 4.50 -18.28 -17.68
N LEU A 194 3.74 -17.19 -17.78
CA LEU A 194 2.31 -17.22 -18.11
C LEU A 194 2.06 -17.48 -19.61
N GLY A 195 3.05 -17.19 -20.44
CA GLY A 195 2.94 -17.28 -21.89
C GLY A 195 2.57 -15.95 -22.53
N ALA A 196 3.06 -15.76 -23.75
CA ALA A 196 2.84 -14.54 -24.52
C ALA A 196 1.34 -14.28 -24.74
N GLY A 197 0.89 -13.08 -24.43
CA GLY A 197 -0.50 -12.65 -24.61
C GLY A 197 -1.46 -13.04 -23.48
N SER A 198 -1.05 -13.88 -22.53
CA SER A 198 -1.91 -14.30 -21.40
C SER A 198 -2.39 -13.11 -20.58
N VAL A 199 -1.49 -12.18 -20.22
CA VAL A 199 -1.86 -10.96 -19.48
C VAL A 199 -2.91 -10.14 -20.24
N SER A 200 -2.73 -9.96 -21.55
CA SER A 200 -3.71 -9.25 -22.39
C SER A 200 -5.08 -9.96 -22.38
N ALA A 201 -5.08 -11.28 -22.57
CA ALA A 201 -6.30 -12.09 -22.59
C ALA A 201 -7.07 -12.05 -21.26
N LEU A 202 -6.34 -11.97 -20.14
CA LEU A 202 -6.91 -11.89 -18.79
C LEU A 202 -7.55 -10.53 -18.53
N VAL A 203 -6.86 -9.43 -18.84
CA VAL A 203 -7.37 -8.08 -18.57
C VAL A 203 -8.51 -7.69 -19.50
N GLN A 204 -8.54 -8.22 -20.73
CA GLN A 204 -9.64 -7.98 -21.69
C GLN A 204 -10.99 -8.57 -21.23
N ARG A 205 -10.98 -9.58 -20.35
CA ARG A 205 -12.19 -10.19 -19.76
C ARG A 205 -12.79 -9.38 -18.61
N LEU A 206 -12.13 -8.30 -18.18
CA LEU A 206 -12.49 -7.55 -16.98
C LEU A 206 -13.02 -6.15 -17.35
N PRO A 207 -14.29 -6.02 -17.75
CA PRO A 207 -14.84 -4.75 -18.25
C PRO A 207 -14.95 -3.65 -17.19
N ARG A 208 -14.86 -4.00 -15.90
CA ARG A 208 -14.96 -3.05 -14.76
C ARG A 208 -13.62 -2.75 -14.09
N LEU A 209 -12.51 -3.23 -14.67
CA LEU A 209 -11.18 -3.06 -14.12
C LEU A 209 -10.83 -1.57 -14.02
N GLN A 210 -10.44 -1.13 -12.82
CA GLN A 210 -10.07 0.25 -12.53
C GLN A 210 -8.65 0.38 -11.97
N HIS A 211 -8.17 -0.65 -11.28
CA HIS A 211 -6.86 -0.65 -10.62
C HIS A 211 -6.10 -1.92 -11.00
N LEU A 212 -4.91 -1.76 -11.58
CA LEU A 212 -4.09 -2.86 -12.07
C LEU A 212 -2.64 -2.73 -11.60
N MET A 213 -2.16 -3.71 -10.85
CA MET A 213 -0.74 -3.83 -10.48
C MET A 213 -0.15 -5.05 -11.15
N LEU A 214 1.00 -4.86 -11.79
CA LEU A 214 1.80 -5.91 -12.42
C LEU A 214 3.20 -5.87 -11.80
N SER A 215 3.66 -7.00 -11.27
CA SER A 215 4.93 -7.09 -10.55
C SER A 215 5.75 -8.31 -10.97
N GLY A 216 7.04 -8.12 -11.24
CA GLY A 216 8.01 -9.22 -11.39
C GLY A 216 7.70 -10.21 -12.53
N LEU A 217 6.90 -9.81 -13.53
CA LEU A 217 6.61 -10.63 -14.70
C LEU A 217 7.82 -10.64 -15.65
N ASP A 218 8.10 -11.80 -16.24
CA ASP A 218 9.15 -11.95 -17.24
C ASP A 218 8.85 -11.15 -18.53
N ARG A 219 9.91 -10.75 -19.24
CA ARG A 219 9.81 -9.97 -20.48
C ARG A 219 9.02 -10.64 -21.60
N HIS A 220 8.88 -11.97 -21.58
CA HIS A 220 8.05 -12.70 -22.54
C HIS A 220 6.55 -12.60 -22.23
N ASP A 221 6.18 -12.38 -20.97
CA ASP A 221 4.79 -12.29 -20.53
C ASP A 221 4.27 -10.83 -20.58
N PHE A 222 5.12 -9.88 -20.18
CA PHE A 222 4.77 -8.46 -20.16
C PHE A 222 5.90 -7.59 -20.69
N HIS A 223 5.64 -6.92 -21.81
CA HIS A 223 6.59 -6.04 -22.50
C HIS A 223 5.87 -4.79 -23.05
N ASN A 224 6.62 -3.88 -23.69
CA ASN A 224 6.09 -2.63 -24.26
C ASN A 224 4.80 -2.82 -25.09
N GLY A 225 4.70 -3.90 -25.87
CA GLY A 225 3.52 -4.20 -26.68
C GLY A 225 2.28 -4.52 -25.82
N THR A 226 2.46 -5.36 -24.79
CA THR A 226 1.42 -5.71 -23.81
C THR A 226 0.99 -4.50 -22.97
N LEU A 227 1.90 -3.58 -22.66
CA LEU A 227 1.55 -2.34 -21.97
C LEU A 227 0.53 -1.50 -22.76
N LEU A 228 0.67 -1.48 -24.09
CA LEU A 228 -0.23 -0.72 -24.97
C LEU A 228 -1.56 -1.43 -25.26
N SER A 229 -1.68 -2.72 -24.94
CA SER A 229 -2.93 -3.49 -25.07
C SER A 229 -3.80 -3.47 -23.82
N LEU A 230 -3.33 -2.86 -22.72
CA LEU A 230 -4.08 -2.76 -21.48
C LEU A 230 -5.38 -1.95 -21.66
N PRO A 231 -6.48 -2.35 -21.01
CA PRO A 231 -7.70 -1.55 -20.99
C PRO A 231 -7.48 -0.23 -20.24
N PRO A 232 -8.33 0.79 -20.47
CA PRO A 232 -8.25 2.04 -19.72
C PRO A 232 -8.50 1.77 -18.22
N VAL A 233 -7.52 2.11 -17.39
CA VAL A 233 -7.59 2.00 -15.92
C VAL A 233 -7.34 3.35 -15.28
N LYS A 234 -7.84 3.54 -14.05
CA LYS A 234 -7.60 4.75 -13.25
C LYS A 234 -6.28 4.70 -12.51
N SER A 235 -5.90 3.52 -12.03
CA SER A 235 -4.66 3.33 -11.28
C SER A 235 -3.84 2.21 -11.89
N LEU A 236 -2.58 2.51 -12.19
CA LEU A 236 -1.63 1.56 -12.75
C LEU A 236 -0.34 1.56 -11.92
N ARG A 237 0.09 0.38 -11.47
CA ARG A 237 1.39 0.18 -10.85
C ARG A 237 2.20 -0.85 -11.65
N LEU A 238 3.34 -0.40 -12.15
CA LEU A 238 4.32 -1.21 -12.87
C LEU A 238 5.53 -1.39 -11.97
N ASP A 239 5.78 -2.63 -11.54
CA ASP A 239 6.71 -2.93 -10.45
C ASP A 239 7.73 -4.00 -10.87
N HIS A 240 9.01 -3.64 -10.97
CA HIS A 240 10.10 -4.54 -11.39
C HIS A 240 9.76 -5.38 -12.64
N LEU A 241 9.48 -4.71 -13.77
CA LEU A 241 9.10 -5.36 -15.04
C LEU A 241 10.22 -5.21 -16.07
N GLU A 242 11.02 -6.25 -16.28
CA GLU A 242 12.19 -6.20 -17.18
C GLU A 242 11.84 -5.94 -18.65
N GLY A 243 10.64 -6.31 -19.09
CA GLY A 243 10.19 -6.12 -20.47
C GLY A 243 9.78 -4.69 -20.81
N ILE A 244 9.77 -3.77 -19.83
CA ILE A 244 9.38 -2.38 -20.00
C ILE A 244 10.61 -1.48 -20.13
N SER A 245 10.64 -0.68 -21.20
CA SER A 245 11.75 0.24 -21.48
C SER A 245 11.30 1.70 -21.60
N ASN A 246 12.27 2.62 -21.69
CA ASN A 246 12.00 4.04 -21.97
C ASN A 246 11.07 4.24 -23.18
N GLN A 247 11.27 3.45 -24.25
CA GLN A 247 10.43 3.52 -25.44
C GLN A 247 8.98 3.11 -25.14
N GLY A 248 8.77 2.09 -24.30
CA GLY A 248 7.42 1.67 -23.90
C GLY A 248 6.70 2.74 -23.09
N ILE A 249 7.39 3.40 -22.17
CA ILE A 249 6.84 4.50 -21.38
C ILE A 249 6.61 5.75 -22.23
N GLU A 250 7.46 6.03 -23.21
CA GLU A 250 7.26 7.10 -24.18
C GLU A 250 6.01 6.84 -25.04
N GLN A 251 5.84 5.60 -25.53
CA GLN A 251 4.63 5.20 -26.25
C GLN A 251 3.37 5.24 -25.36
N LEU A 252 3.51 4.85 -24.09
CA LEU A 252 2.44 4.98 -23.09
C LEU A 252 1.99 6.43 -22.96
N SER A 253 2.93 7.39 -22.95
CA SER A 253 2.63 8.82 -22.77
C SER A 253 1.63 9.35 -23.79
N VAL A 254 1.68 8.87 -25.03
CA VAL A 254 0.80 9.28 -26.14
C VAL A 254 -0.36 8.30 -26.39
N SER A 255 -0.53 7.28 -25.55
CA SER A 255 -1.58 6.28 -25.69
C SER A 255 -2.91 6.73 -25.08
N ARG A 256 -4.00 5.98 -25.31
CA ARG A 256 -5.28 6.23 -24.62
C ARG A 256 -5.20 5.93 -23.13
N LEU A 257 -4.29 5.05 -22.71
CA LEU A 257 -4.14 4.66 -21.32
C LEU A 257 -3.70 5.86 -20.47
N SER A 258 -2.75 6.68 -20.95
CA SER A 258 -2.26 7.86 -20.21
C SER A 258 -3.36 8.88 -19.90
N ILE A 259 -4.36 9.00 -20.78
CA ILE A 259 -5.49 9.92 -20.62
C ILE A 259 -6.43 9.46 -19.50
N SER A 260 -6.52 8.16 -19.22
CA SER A 260 -7.39 7.60 -18.18
C SER A 260 -6.76 7.55 -16.78
N LEU A 261 -5.43 7.64 -16.68
CA LEU A 261 -4.70 7.47 -15.43
C LEU A 261 -4.90 8.65 -14.49
N GLU A 262 -5.36 8.35 -13.28
CA GLU A 262 -5.40 9.26 -12.13
C GLU A 262 -4.24 8.98 -11.16
N THR A 263 -3.78 7.72 -11.10
CA THR A 263 -2.63 7.29 -10.30
C THR A 263 -1.69 6.43 -11.13
N LEU A 264 -0.40 6.77 -11.15
CA LEU A 264 0.63 6.00 -11.83
C LEU A 264 1.85 5.81 -10.92
N SER A 265 2.22 4.55 -10.74
CA SER A 265 3.37 4.14 -9.94
C SER A 265 4.35 3.35 -10.81
N LEU A 266 5.55 3.89 -10.99
CA LEU A 266 6.67 3.27 -11.70
C LEU A 266 7.74 2.88 -10.68
N VAL A 267 7.90 1.58 -10.45
CA VAL A 267 8.77 1.03 -9.41
C VAL A 267 9.76 0.06 -10.03
N GLY A 268 11.06 0.27 -9.80
CA GLY A 268 12.12 -0.68 -10.19
C GLY A 268 12.22 -0.94 -11.70
N LEU A 269 11.79 0.00 -12.55
CA LEU A 269 11.86 -0.15 -14.01
C LEU A 269 13.23 0.25 -14.60
N GLU A 270 14.10 0.85 -13.78
CA GLU A 270 15.43 1.34 -14.17
C GLU A 270 15.42 2.18 -15.46
N LEU A 271 14.46 3.10 -15.56
CA LEU A 271 14.36 4.02 -16.69
C LEU A 271 15.58 4.96 -16.71
N THR A 272 16.14 5.18 -17.90
CA THR A 272 17.39 5.94 -18.04
C THR A 272 17.19 7.36 -18.55
N SER A 273 16.00 7.69 -19.08
CA SER A 273 15.74 8.99 -19.72
C SER A 273 14.76 9.86 -18.94
N LEU A 274 15.21 11.05 -18.52
CA LEU A 274 14.33 12.06 -17.91
C LEU A 274 13.28 12.60 -18.88
N ARG A 275 13.61 12.68 -20.18
CA ARG A 275 12.68 13.15 -21.23
C ARG A 275 11.42 12.28 -21.28
N THR A 276 11.59 10.97 -21.12
CA THR A 276 10.47 10.01 -21.09
C THR A 276 9.49 10.34 -19.97
N LEU A 277 10.00 10.63 -18.77
CA LEU A 277 9.18 10.99 -17.60
C LEU A 277 8.52 12.36 -17.77
N GLN A 278 9.21 13.33 -18.37
CA GLN A 278 8.63 14.63 -18.69
C GLN A 278 7.45 14.50 -19.66
N SER A 279 7.64 13.76 -20.77
CA SER A 279 6.58 13.51 -21.75
C SER A 279 5.38 12.80 -21.11
N LEU A 280 5.64 11.78 -20.28
CA LEU A 280 4.62 11.04 -19.57
C LEU A 280 3.77 11.94 -18.66
N VAL A 281 4.41 12.72 -17.79
CA VAL A 281 3.71 13.58 -16.82
C VAL A 281 2.97 14.73 -17.52
N ALA A 282 3.53 15.28 -18.59
CA ALA A 282 2.90 16.34 -19.38
C ALA A 282 1.64 15.86 -20.14
N ASN A 283 1.68 14.64 -20.68
CA ASN A 283 0.57 14.09 -21.47
C ASN A 283 -0.51 13.40 -20.60
N ALA A 284 -0.21 13.04 -19.36
CA ALA A 284 -1.16 12.40 -18.45
C ALA A 284 -2.10 13.46 -17.81
N VAL A 285 -3.04 13.96 -18.60
CA VAL A 285 -3.91 15.12 -18.28
C VAL A 285 -4.86 14.93 -17.09
N ARG A 286 -5.02 13.70 -16.58
CA ARG A 286 -5.83 13.39 -15.39
C ARG A 286 -5.00 12.93 -14.19
N LEU A 287 -3.68 12.86 -14.34
CA LEU A 287 -2.78 12.30 -13.33
C LEU A 287 -2.76 13.19 -12.10
N ARG A 288 -3.15 12.64 -10.96
CA ARG A 288 -3.16 13.30 -9.64
C ARG A 288 -2.05 12.78 -8.74
N HIS A 289 -1.73 11.49 -8.84
CA HIS A 289 -0.73 10.83 -8.00
C HIS A 289 0.33 10.18 -8.89
N PHE A 290 1.57 10.63 -8.76
CA PHE A 290 2.70 10.05 -9.48
C PHE A 290 3.76 9.55 -8.50
N THR A 291 4.16 8.30 -8.67
CA THR A 291 5.20 7.65 -7.88
C THR A 291 6.29 7.14 -8.82
N PHE A 292 7.53 7.52 -8.52
CA PHE A 292 8.71 7.07 -9.22
C PHE A 292 9.73 6.58 -8.20
N VAL A 293 10.06 5.29 -8.24
CA VAL A 293 11.00 4.65 -7.32
C VAL A 293 11.93 3.73 -8.11
N GLN A 294 13.24 3.96 -8.11
CA GLN A 294 14.22 3.07 -8.74
C GLN A 294 15.63 3.25 -8.17
N ASN A 295 16.61 2.44 -8.59
CA ASN A 295 17.99 2.57 -8.11
C ASN A 295 18.67 3.76 -8.76
N THR A 296 18.81 3.74 -10.08
CA THR A 296 19.63 4.74 -10.78
C THR A 296 18.83 6.00 -11.07
N SER A 297 19.36 7.20 -10.80
CA SER A 297 18.71 8.42 -11.29
C SER A 297 18.67 8.40 -12.83
N PRO A 298 17.50 8.65 -13.47
CA PRO A 298 17.45 8.89 -14.90
C PRO A 298 18.18 10.19 -15.24
N GLU A 299 18.70 10.28 -16.46
CA GLU A 299 19.50 11.41 -16.92
C GLU A 299 18.98 11.99 -18.24
N PHE A 300 19.44 13.21 -18.55
CA PHE A 300 19.29 13.76 -19.89
C PHE A 300 20.35 13.16 -20.83
N GLN A 301 19.99 13.03 -22.10
CA GLN A 301 20.98 12.66 -23.11
C GLN A 301 21.99 13.81 -23.29
N PRO A 302 23.30 13.51 -23.42
CA PRO A 302 24.33 14.52 -23.62
C PRO A 302 24.00 15.43 -24.81
N GLY A 303 24.07 16.75 -24.62
CA GLY A 303 23.82 17.74 -25.66
C GLY A 303 22.37 18.21 -25.80
N MET A 304 21.42 17.68 -25.03
CA MET A 304 20.02 18.15 -25.00
C MET A 304 19.71 19.12 -23.84
N GLU A 305 20.70 19.55 -23.06
CA GLU A 305 20.51 20.31 -21.81
C GLU A 305 20.08 21.78 -22.03
N SER A 306 20.09 22.28 -23.28
CA SER A 306 20.15 23.72 -23.57
C SER A 306 18.83 24.43 -23.89
N THR A 307 17.66 23.77 -23.89
CA THR A 307 16.37 24.46 -24.16
C THR A 307 15.56 24.70 -22.88
N SER A 308 15.09 25.94 -22.67
CA SER A 308 14.36 26.39 -21.47
C SER A 308 13.05 25.61 -21.18
N SER A 309 12.44 25.02 -22.20
CA SER A 309 11.26 24.14 -22.09
C SER A 309 11.56 22.82 -21.37
N LEU A 310 12.81 22.34 -21.38
CA LEU A 310 13.22 21.05 -20.78
C LEU A 310 13.45 21.11 -19.25
N LYS A 311 13.23 22.26 -18.60
CA LYS A 311 13.64 22.49 -17.19
C LYS A 311 12.62 22.03 -16.12
N GLY A 312 12.05 20.84 -16.25
CA GLY A 312 11.14 20.31 -15.22
C GLY A 312 10.02 19.42 -15.73
N LEU A 313 9.34 18.74 -14.80
CA LEU A 313 8.03 18.14 -14.98
C LEU A 313 6.97 19.25 -15.06
N GLU A 314 5.99 19.06 -15.93
CA GLU A 314 4.85 19.97 -16.08
C GLU A 314 3.55 19.18 -15.96
N SER A 315 2.65 19.64 -15.09
CA SER A 315 1.33 19.04 -14.94
C SER A 315 0.37 20.02 -14.26
N GLN A 316 -0.83 20.14 -14.81
CA GLN A 316 -1.89 20.98 -14.25
C GLN A 316 -2.72 20.26 -13.17
N THR A 317 -2.58 18.94 -13.05
CA THR A 317 -3.45 18.10 -12.20
C THR A 317 -2.70 17.34 -11.11
N LEU A 318 -1.36 17.29 -11.17
CA LEU A 318 -0.59 16.52 -10.21
C LEU A 318 -0.68 17.11 -8.80
N GLU A 319 -1.27 16.36 -7.87
CA GLU A 319 -1.52 16.73 -6.48
C GLU A 319 -0.49 16.12 -5.51
N TYR A 320 -0.02 14.90 -5.83
CA TYR A 320 0.94 14.14 -5.05
C TYR A 320 2.10 13.62 -5.91
N LEU A 321 3.33 13.85 -5.45
CA LEU A 321 4.54 13.36 -6.09
C LEU A 321 5.42 12.57 -5.11
N HIS A 322 5.67 11.30 -5.40
CA HIS A 322 6.69 10.51 -4.73
C HIS A 322 7.87 10.29 -5.67
N TRP A 323 9.06 10.76 -5.28
CA TRP A 323 10.30 10.61 -6.05
C TRP A 323 11.40 9.97 -5.20
N ASP A 324 11.90 8.81 -5.60
CA ASP A 324 12.94 8.07 -4.89
C ASP A 324 13.93 7.43 -5.88
N ALA A 325 15.10 8.05 -6.02
CA ALA A 325 16.22 7.52 -6.78
C ALA A 325 17.42 7.38 -5.85
N SER A 326 17.85 6.14 -5.61
CA SER A 326 18.87 5.85 -4.60
C SER A 326 20.28 6.23 -5.04
N ILE A 327 20.61 6.11 -6.31
CA ILE A 327 21.87 6.61 -6.86
C ILE A 327 21.59 8.05 -7.31
N PRO A 328 22.30 9.05 -6.76
CA PRO A 328 22.07 10.45 -7.08
C PRO A 328 22.32 10.75 -8.57
N GLY A 329 21.69 11.81 -9.05
CA GLY A 329 21.83 12.31 -10.42
C GLY A 329 21.04 13.59 -10.62
N SER A 330 20.79 13.98 -11.88
CA SER A 330 20.12 15.26 -12.19
C SER A 330 18.61 15.26 -11.92
N SER A 331 18.01 14.11 -11.64
CA SER A 331 16.56 13.96 -11.51
C SER A 331 15.94 14.69 -10.31
N THR A 332 16.58 14.65 -9.13
CA THR A 332 16.10 15.38 -7.95
C THR A 332 16.14 16.88 -8.18
N THR A 333 17.18 17.37 -8.86
CA THR A 333 17.30 18.78 -9.28
C THR A 333 16.21 19.16 -10.28
N LEU A 334 15.85 18.27 -11.19
CA LEU A 334 14.72 18.46 -12.10
C LEU A 334 13.41 18.64 -11.33
N VAL A 335 13.13 17.81 -10.33
CA VAL A 335 11.94 17.93 -9.48
C VAL A 335 11.95 19.25 -8.71
N ALA A 336 13.08 19.62 -8.10
CA ALA A 336 13.23 20.90 -7.40
C ALA A 336 12.95 22.10 -8.34
N ASN A 337 13.53 22.09 -9.55
CA ASN A 337 13.30 23.13 -10.56
C ASN A 337 11.85 23.23 -11.01
N SER A 338 11.15 22.08 -11.09
CA SER A 338 9.73 22.02 -11.46
C SER A 338 8.86 22.73 -10.42
N ILE A 339 9.15 22.51 -9.14
CA ILE A 339 8.46 23.14 -8.02
C ILE A 339 8.80 24.64 -7.96
N ALA A 340 10.09 24.99 -8.00
CA ALA A 340 10.55 26.37 -7.93
C ALA A 340 10.02 27.24 -9.07
N SER A 341 9.85 26.66 -10.26
CA SER A 341 9.34 27.35 -11.45
C SER A 341 7.80 27.35 -11.54
N GLY A 342 7.08 26.81 -10.55
CA GLY A 342 5.61 26.79 -10.53
C GLY A 342 4.97 25.91 -11.61
N ARG A 343 5.69 24.92 -12.17
CA ARG A 343 5.20 24.04 -13.26
C ARG A 343 4.22 22.97 -12.79
N LEU A 344 4.04 22.85 -11.46
CA LEU A 344 3.16 21.89 -10.81
C LEU A 344 2.15 22.63 -9.90
N PRO A 345 1.25 23.47 -10.44
CA PRO A 345 0.39 24.37 -9.64
C PRO A 345 -0.61 23.63 -8.73
N ALA A 346 -1.02 22.42 -9.11
CA ALA A 346 -1.91 21.58 -8.32
C ALA A 346 -1.20 20.84 -7.18
N LEU A 347 0.13 20.83 -7.14
CA LEU A 347 0.89 20.01 -6.19
C LEU A 347 0.63 20.47 -4.76
N ARG A 348 0.32 19.50 -3.89
CA ARG A 348 0.03 19.73 -2.47
C ARG A 348 0.90 18.91 -1.55
N LYS A 349 1.42 17.77 -1.99
CA LYS A 349 2.25 16.90 -1.16
C LYS A 349 3.38 16.28 -1.97
N VAL A 350 4.58 16.31 -1.41
CA VAL A 350 5.74 15.62 -1.97
C VAL A 350 6.32 14.66 -0.94
N LYS A 351 6.72 13.49 -1.42
CA LYS A 351 7.48 12.50 -0.67
C LYS A 351 8.78 12.24 -1.42
N VAL A 352 9.89 12.69 -0.85
CA VAL A 352 11.21 12.53 -1.49
C VAL A 352 12.22 12.02 -0.46
N PRO A 353 12.24 10.71 -0.19
CA PRO A 353 13.14 10.11 0.79
C PRO A 353 14.61 10.37 0.46
N CYS A 354 14.95 10.39 -0.84
CA CYS A 354 16.29 10.68 -1.33
C CYS A 354 16.58 12.18 -1.60
N ASP A 355 15.84 13.09 -0.96
CA ASP A 355 16.20 14.52 -0.91
C ASP A 355 17.24 14.73 0.20
N TYR A 356 18.49 14.28 0.01
CA TYR A 356 19.54 14.32 1.05
C TYR A 356 20.08 15.74 1.29
N GLU A 357 20.15 16.57 0.24
CA GLU A 357 20.59 17.96 0.34
C GLU A 357 19.45 18.92 0.75
N GLY A 358 18.20 18.47 0.72
CA GLY A 358 17.05 19.28 1.15
C GLY A 358 16.62 20.31 0.12
N ALA A 359 17.00 20.13 -1.15
CA ALA A 359 16.64 21.00 -2.25
C ALA A 359 15.12 21.09 -2.39
N ILE A 360 14.40 19.98 -2.21
CA ILE A 360 12.94 19.96 -2.32
C ILE A 360 12.31 20.38 -0.98
N GLN A 361 12.84 19.92 0.15
CA GLN A 361 12.37 20.34 1.47
C GLN A 361 12.38 21.88 1.63
N SER A 362 13.42 22.55 1.12
CA SER A 362 13.55 24.01 1.20
C SER A 362 12.49 24.79 0.41
N LEU A 363 11.85 24.16 -0.58
CA LEU A 363 10.77 24.75 -1.38
C LEU A 363 9.37 24.48 -0.81
N CYS A 364 9.27 23.55 0.13
CA CYS A 364 8.01 23.12 0.73
C CYS A 364 7.70 23.87 2.02
N ARG A 365 6.48 23.71 2.53
CA ARG A 365 6.08 24.24 3.84
C ARG A 365 7.02 23.71 4.94
N PRO A 366 7.50 24.58 5.86
CA PRO A 366 8.34 24.15 6.97
C PRO A 366 7.66 23.07 7.81
N ILE A 367 8.39 22.00 8.13
CA ILE A 367 7.91 20.93 9.01
C ILE A 367 8.35 21.17 10.46
N ALA A 368 7.60 20.62 11.42
CA ALA A 368 7.90 20.78 12.84
C ALA A 368 9.22 20.09 13.22
N ARG A 369 9.96 20.71 14.14
CA ARG A 369 11.19 20.14 14.67
C ARG A 369 10.87 19.01 15.65
N GLU A 370 11.51 17.87 15.44
CA GLU A 370 11.47 16.72 16.33
C GLU A 370 12.81 16.50 17.04
N ARG A 371 12.75 15.79 18.17
CA ARG A 371 13.93 15.42 18.94
C ARG A 371 14.51 14.10 18.40
N LEU A 372 15.50 14.18 17.50
CA LEU A 372 16.45 13.09 17.27
C LEU A 372 17.12 12.62 18.57
N THR A 373 17.16 11.31 18.73
CA THR A 373 17.75 10.53 19.81
C THR A 373 19.21 10.16 19.52
N SER A 374 19.92 9.58 20.50
CA SER A 374 21.25 9.02 20.28
C SER A 374 21.25 7.86 19.28
N GLY A 375 20.19 7.04 19.29
CA GLY A 375 19.99 5.95 18.33
C GLY A 375 19.85 6.46 16.90
N ASP A 376 19.14 7.58 16.70
CA ASP A 376 19.01 8.21 15.38
C ASP A 376 20.37 8.69 14.83
N MET A 377 21.21 9.28 15.70
CA MET A 377 22.55 9.71 15.31
C MET A 377 23.47 8.52 14.99
N GLY A 378 23.34 7.42 15.75
CA GLY A 378 24.05 6.18 15.46
C GLY A 378 23.64 5.58 14.12
N LEU A 379 22.35 5.61 13.78
CA LEU A 379 21.84 5.16 12.49
C LEU A 379 22.41 6.01 11.36
N LEU A 380 22.38 7.35 11.47
CA LEU A 380 23.02 8.23 10.47
C LEU A 380 24.50 7.89 10.26
N ALA A 381 25.26 7.73 11.34
CA ALA A 381 26.70 7.48 11.27
C ALA A 381 27.03 6.17 10.52
N ARG A 382 26.21 5.12 10.70
CA ARG A 382 26.36 3.84 9.99
C ARG A 382 26.23 3.95 8.47
N PHE A 383 25.47 4.93 7.99
CA PHE A 383 25.21 5.14 6.56
C PHE A 383 25.90 6.41 6.01
N SER A 384 26.76 7.05 6.81
CA SER A 384 27.51 8.23 6.39
C SER A 384 28.74 7.78 5.58
N GLY A 385 28.73 8.01 4.27
CA GLY A 385 29.86 7.68 3.36
C GLY A 385 29.54 6.70 2.23
N SER A 386 28.28 6.28 2.07
CA SER A 386 27.87 5.51 0.89
C SER A 386 27.71 6.43 -0.33
N GLU A 387 28.23 6.00 -1.49
CA GLU A 387 27.98 6.66 -2.78
C GLU A 387 26.52 6.51 -3.26
N ARG A 388 25.78 5.59 -2.62
CA ARG A 388 24.35 5.34 -2.86
C ARG A 388 23.54 5.72 -1.64
N TYR A 389 22.44 6.40 -1.86
CA TYR A 389 21.41 6.61 -0.84
C TYR A 389 20.77 5.28 -0.46
N GLU A 390 20.48 5.14 0.83
CA GLU A 390 19.85 3.95 1.38
C GLU A 390 18.34 4.16 1.36
N ARG A 391 17.57 3.20 0.83
CA ARG A 391 16.10 3.22 0.90
C ARG A 391 15.62 2.89 2.30
N ASN A 392 15.78 3.84 3.20
CA ASN A 392 15.34 3.73 4.57
C ASN A 392 14.64 5.03 4.96
N LEU A 393 13.32 4.97 5.12
CA LEU A 393 12.53 6.17 5.41
C LEU A 393 12.93 6.81 6.75
N ARG A 394 13.31 6.01 7.75
CA ARG A 394 13.76 6.56 9.03
C ARG A 394 15.05 7.35 8.87
N LEU A 395 15.99 6.87 8.04
CA LEU A 395 17.20 7.62 7.69
C LEU A 395 16.85 8.98 7.07
N ALA A 396 15.94 8.99 6.08
CA ALA A 396 15.47 10.23 5.44
C ALA A 396 14.81 11.20 6.44
N GLN A 397 13.95 10.69 7.34
CA GLN A 397 13.34 11.50 8.40
C GLN A 397 14.40 12.15 9.30
N ILE A 398 15.41 11.37 9.69
CA ILE A 398 16.48 11.87 10.55
C ILE A 398 17.30 12.96 9.82
N GLN A 399 17.58 12.78 8.53
CA GLN A 399 18.28 13.78 7.72
C GLN A 399 17.49 15.08 7.59
N ALA A 400 16.19 15.01 7.30
CA ALA A 400 15.32 16.18 7.24
C ALA A 400 15.31 16.94 8.57
N GLN A 401 15.26 16.22 9.70
CA GLN A 401 15.31 16.83 11.04
C GLN A 401 16.70 17.37 11.40
N ARG A 402 17.77 16.76 10.89
CA ARG A 402 19.13 17.27 11.04
C ARG A 402 19.28 18.64 10.36
N ARG A 403 18.76 18.80 9.14
CA ARG A 403 18.76 20.09 8.42
C ARG A 403 18.01 21.17 9.19
N ILE A 404 16.82 20.86 9.73
CA ILE A 404 16.05 21.79 10.56
C ILE A 404 16.87 22.24 11.78
N ARG A 405 17.57 21.32 12.44
CA ARG A 405 18.42 21.64 13.59
C ARG A 405 19.60 22.52 13.21
N GLU A 406 20.23 22.26 12.06
CA GLU A 406 21.35 23.05 11.54
C GLU A 406 20.90 24.47 11.15
N CYS A 407 19.78 24.63 10.44
CA CYS A 407 19.19 25.94 10.12
C CYS A 407 18.83 26.74 11.38
N ARG A 408 18.31 26.08 12.42
CA ARG A 408 17.94 26.75 13.69
C ARG A 408 19.14 27.28 14.49
N ARG A 409 20.37 26.82 14.19
CA ARG A 409 21.58 27.39 14.79
C ARG A 409 21.96 28.72 14.14
N GLN A 410 21.48 28.99 12.93
CA GLN A 410 21.70 30.25 12.25
C GLN A 410 20.67 31.28 12.73
N PRO A 411 21.08 32.47 13.18
CA PRO A 411 20.16 33.52 13.58
C PRO A 411 19.31 33.98 12.39
N SER A 412 18.00 34.13 12.59
CA SER A 412 17.11 34.79 11.63
C SER A 412 16.85 36.24 12.02
N PHE A 413 16.40 36.47 13.25
CA PHE A 413 16.26 37.81 13.81
C PHE A 413 16.40 37.77 15.34
N ASN A 414 16.78 38.91 15.91
CA ASN A 414 16.96 39.08 17.35
C ASN A 414 15.79 39.88 17.91
N VAL A 415 15.17 39.37 18.96
CA VAL A 415 14.17 40.10 19.75
C VAL A 415 14.89 40.69 20.94
N VAL A 416 15.03 42.01 20.96
CA VAL A 416 15.59 42.75 22.09
C VAL A 416 14.43 43.31 22.89
N VAL A 417 14.34 42.94 24.16
CA VAL A 417 13.37 43.49 25.11
C VAL A 417 14.06 44.61 25.87
N GLN A 418 13.46 45.80 25.85
CA GLN A 418 13.94 46.99 26.56
C GLN A 418 12.93 47.39 27.63
N ASP A 419 13.43 47.89 28.75
CA ASP A 419 12.63 48.48 29.83
C ASP A 419 12.23 49.94 29.47
N GLU A 420 11.36 50.57 30.28
CA GLU A 420 10.90 51.95 30.05
C GLU A 420 12.06 52.97 29.96
N ASP A 421 13.17 52.70 30.65
CA ASP A 421 14.39 53.51 30.64
C ASP A 421 15.33 53.22 29.45
N GLN A 422 14.86 52.48 28.43
CA GLN A 422 15.63 52.04 27.24
C GLN A 422 16.81 51.10 27.55
N THR A 423 16.90 50.56 28.77
CA THR A 423 17.88 49.54 29.15
C THR A 423 17.48 48.17 28.59
N VAL A 424 18.42 47.46 27.98
CA VAL A 424 18.17 46.11 27.44
C VAL A 424 18.02 45.12 28.59
N SER A 425 16.82 44.56 28.74
CA SER A 425 16.50 43.59 29.79
C SER A 425 16.73 42.14 29.35
N ALA A 426 16.49 41.83 28.07
CA ALA A 426 16.74 40.52 27.50
C ALA A 426 16.97 40.56 25.99
N GLN A 427 17.75 39.61 25.47
CA GLN A 427 17.93 39.39 24.04
C GLN A 427 17.64 37.93 23.71
N TYR A 428 16.68 37.68 22.83
CA TYR A 428 16.32 36.36 22.34
C TYR A 428 16.66 36.24 20.86
N MET A 429 17.48 35.27 20.51
CA MET A 429 17.78 34.93 19.12
C MET A 429 16.76 33.91 18.61
N ILE A 430 16.04 34.25 17.55
CA ILE A 430 15.15 33.31 16.86
C ILE A 430 15.92 32.70 15.70
N GLY A 431 16.12 31.39 15.75
CA GLY A 431 16.82 30.64 14.71
C GLY A 431 16.02 30.51 13.42
N SER A 432 16.73 30.42 12.29
CA SER A 432 16.15 30.24 10.95
C SER A 432 15.38 28.91 10.81
N PHE A 433 14.65 28.76 9.71
CA PHE A 433 13.90 27.56 9.36
C PHE A 433 14.23 27.12 7.94
N ILE A 434 13.97 25.85 7.63
CA ILE A 434 14.03 25.32 6.27
C ILE A 434 12.61 25.23 5.71
N GLY A 435 12.46 25.58 4.44
CA GLY A 435 11.17 25.61 3.76
C GLY A 435 10.72 27.04 3.43
N ASN A 436 9.57 27.14 2.79
CA ASN A 436 8.90 28.38 2.44
C ASN A 436 7.51 28.40 3.10
N VAL A 437 7.26 29.39 3.98
CA VAL A 437 6.01 29.50 4.75
C VAL A 437 4.79 29.72 3.86
N ASP A 438 4.98 30.35 2.71
CA ASP A 438 3.92 30.61 1.73
C ASP A 438 3.66 29.41 0.80
N SER A 439 4.52 28.39 0.86
CA SER A 439 4.35 27.18 0.06
C SER A 439 3.13 26.38 0.51
N LYS A 440 2.29 26.02 -0.46
CA LYS A 440 1.13 25.15 -0.26
C LYS A 440 1.48 23.66 -0.34
N ILE A 441 2.76 23.35 -0.51
CA ILE A 441 3.26 21.99 -0.71
C ILE A 441 3.78 21.46 0.62
N GLU A 442 3.22 20.35 1.09
CA GLU A 442 3.66 19.62 2.26
C GLU A 442 4.84 18.70 1.89
N TYR A 443 5.95 18.81 2.62
CA TYR A 443 7.04 17.83 2.56
C TYR A 443 6.76 16.71 3.55
N SER A 444 6.45 15.52 3.05
CA SER A 444 6.01 14.39 3.86
C SER A 444 6.96 13.21 3.74
N LEU A 445 7.39 12.69 4.89
CA LEU A 445 8.14 11.45 5.01
C LEU A 445 7.37 10.44 5.85
N GLU A 446 6.04 10.41 5.67
CA GLU A 446 5.17 9.41 6.28
C GLU A 446 5.41 8.03 5.67
N PRO A 447 5.37 6.95 6.47
CA PRO A 447 5.55 5.60 5.96
C PRO A 447 4.37 5.18 5.10
N GLY A 448 4.61 4.29 4.13
CA GLY A 448 3.53 3.72 3.32
C GLY A 448 2.53 2.96 4.18
N VAL A 449 3.04 2.27 5.20
CA VAL A 449 2.25 1.59 6.23
C VAL A 449 2.77 2.00 7.60
N GLU A 450 1.88 2.30 8.54
CA GLU A 450 2.26 2.68 9.91
C GLU A 450 3.27 1.69 10.52
N GLY A 451 4.38 2.21 11.04
CA GLY A 451 5.49 1.43 11.60
C GLY A 451 6.42 0.76 10.58
N SER A 452 6.20 0.94 9.27
CA SER A 452 7.13 0.50 8.22
C SER A 452 8.31 1.46 8.06
N TYR A 453 9.45 0.93 7.64
CA TYR A 453 10.61 1.71 7.20
C TYR A 453 10.57 2.02 5.70
N SER A 454 9.54 1.54 4.99
CA SER A 454 9.32 1.76 3.56
C SER A 454 8.42 2.96 3.32
N ALA A 455 8.76 3.74 2.30
CA ALA A 455 7.97 4.88 1.82
C ALA A 455 6.74 4.43 1.01
N LEU A 456 6.78 3.21 0.46
CA LEU A 456 5.73 2.57 -0.31
C LEU A 456 4.96 1.55 0.53
N VAL A 457 3.73 1.26 0.12
CA VAL A 457 3.04 0.04 0.51
C VAL A 457 3.60 -1.09 -0.34
N GLU A 458 4.15 -2.10 0.31
CA GLU A 458 4.70 -3.28 -0.34
C GLU A 458 3.69 -4.41 -0.37
N LEU A 459 3.83 -5.32 -1.33
CA LEU A 459 2.90 -6.43 -1.49
C LEU A 459 2.76 -7.25 -0.20
N GLN A 460 3.89 -7.54 0.45
CA GLN A 460 3.98 -8.24 1.73
C GLN A 460 3.21 -7.56 2.88
N ASP A 461 2.95 -6.26 2.81
CA ASP A 461 2.14 -5.56 3.80
C ASP A 461 0.65 -5.87 3.66
N VAL A 462 0.19 -6.17 2.44
CA VAL A 462 -1.21 -6.50 2.14
C VAL A 462 -1.48 -8.00 2.22
N LEU A 463 -0.49 -8.84 1.90
CA LEU A 463 -0.64 -10.30 1.84
C LEU A 463 -0.78 -10.99 3.19
N ALA A 464 -0.28 -10.38 4.27
CA ALA A 464 -0.33 -10.97 5.59
C ALA A 464 -0.86 -9.96 6.63
N PRO A 465 -1.86 -10.34 7.43
CA PRO A 465 -2.35 -9.51 8.50
C PRO A 465 -1.26 -9.44 9.59
N LYS A 466 -1.06 -8.26 10.15
CA LYS A 466 -0.06 -8.03 11.20
C LYS A 466 -0.78 -7.65 12.50
N LYS A 467 -0.40 -8.27 13.62
CA LYS A 467 -0.85 -7.83 14.96
C LYS A 467 -0.22 -6.47 15.26
N SER A 468 -1.05 -5.48 15.56
CA SER A 468 -0.56 -4.21 16.11
C SER A 468 -0.36 -4.37 17.62
N TYR A 469 0.79 -3.94 18.12
CA TYR A 469 1.07 -3.86 19.56
C TYR A 469 1.12 -2.40 19.94
N ASP A 470 0.41 -1.99 21.00
CA ASP A 470 0.53 -0.64 21.53
C ASP A 470 1.98 -0.39 21.95
N SER A 471 2.66 0.53 21.25
CA SER A 471 4.00 1.00 21.58
C SER A 471 3.93 1.97 22.76
N ILE A 472 3.55 1.47 23.93
CA ILE A 472 3.82 2.16 25.19
C ILE A 472 4.66 1.20 26.02
N GLY A 473 5.98 1.42 25.96
CA GLY A 473 6.92 0.78 26.85
C GLY A 473 6.64 1.20 28.29
N ARG A 474 5.83 0.42 29.00
CA ARG A 474 5.95 0.17 30.44
C ARG A 474 5.55 -1.26 30.71
N LYS A 475 6.49 -2.02 31.27
CA LYS A 475 6.20 -3.27 31.98
C LYS A 475 5.19 -2.95 33.08
N ALA A 476 3.94 -3.32 32.87
CA ALA A 476 3.00 -3.63 33.93
C ALA A 476 2.30 -4.93 33.50
N GLU A 477 2.69 -6.02 34.15
CA GLU A 477 1.93 -7.25 34.15
C GLU A 477 0.64 -6.98 34.89
N THR A 478 -0.42 -6.63 34.16
CA THR A 478 -1.84 -6.93 34.40
C THR A 478 -2.63 -6.19 33.32
N GLU A 479 -3.45 -6.94 32.56
CA GLU A 479 -4.25 -6.49 31.41
C GLU A 479 -3.45 -6.03 30.17
N LYS A 480 -2.94 -7.00 29.40
CA LYS A 480 -2.46 -6.75 28.01
C LYS A 480 -3.65 -6.41 27.09
N SER A 481 -3.90 -5.11 27.04
CA SER A 481 -4.66 -4.25 26.12
C SER A 481 -4.97 -4.82 24.72
N VAL A 482 -6.25 -4.67 24.33
CA VAL A 482 -6.90 -4.74 23.01
C VAL A 482 -6.05 -5.22 21.82
N LYS A 483 -6.34 -6.44 21.32
CA LYS A 483 -5.76 -6.97 20.06
C LYS A 483 -6.41 -6.29 18.85
N LYS A 484 -5.83 -5.21 18.34
CA LYS A 484 -6.25 -4.62 17.06
C LYS A 484 -5.73 -5.46 15.88
N GLU A 485 -6.59 -5.75 14.92
CA GLU A 485 -6.20 -6.38 13.65
C GLU A 485 -5.86 -5.27 12.64
N ARG A 486 -4.73 -5.41 11.94
CA ARG A 486 -4.38 -4.50 10.85
C ARG A 486 -4.59 -5.19 9.51
N LEU A 487 -5.53 -4.68 8.74
CA LEU A 487 -5.87 -5.21 7.43
C LEU A 487 -5.80 -4.10 6.39
N LEU A 488 -4.98 -4.30 5.37
CA LEU A 488 -4.82 -3.37 4.26
C LEU A 488 -5.66 -3.82 3.08
N ASP A 489 -6.24 -2.84 2.37
CA ASP A 489 -6.95 -3.06 1.11
C ASP A 489 -5.93 -3.13 -0.04
N LEU A 490 -6.20 -3.93 -1.08
CA LEU A 490 -5.38 -3.96 -2.30
C LEU A 490 -5.32 -2.59 -2.97
N LYS A 491 -6.36 -1.75 -2.82
CA LYS A 491 -6.39 -0.38 -3.31
C LYS A 491 -5.30 0.51 -2.70
N MET A 492 -4.72 0.13 -1.55
CA MET A 492 -3.60 0.87 -0.93
C MET A 492 -2.27 0.69 -1.68
N MET A 493 -2.18 -0.25 -2.62
CA MET A 493 -0.96 -0.49 -3.40
C MET A 493 -0.71 0.58 -4.47
N PHE A 494 -1.69 1.43 -4.76
CA PHE A 494 -1.71 2.29 -5.95
C PHE A 494 -1.24 3.72 -5.68
#